data_AF-A0AAE9EXA4-F1
#
_entry.id   AF-A0AAE9EXA4-F1
#
_cell.length_a   1.000
_cell.length_b   1.000
_cell.length_c   1.000
_cell.angle_alpha   90.00
_cell.angle_beta   90.00
_cell.angle_gamma   90.00
#
_symmetry.space_group_name_H-M   'P 1'
#
loop_
_entity.id
_entity.type
_entity.pdbx_description
1 polymer ?
#
loop_
_entity_poly.entity_id
_entity_poly.type
_entity_poly.pdbx_seq_one_letter_code
_entity_poly.pdbx_strand_id
1 'polypeptide(L)'
;MQPCLVCQSPGPHGFHFGVISCRACAAFFRRAAFSKWNSLKCKSKMCNMNLNYCKPCRLQKCYAVGMETSNFQYHRDSHHNTKNTIMISRKSEIPKSFQSFVGRPEMILFWDSEKSTTNKTYVDVNFLIEGSTEIFRQPIMWQFYFITVAKWLMHFTEFEKLDMEVKLTILQTVWHVWQNLDHRSLMAFHQKNNPNFPKHHTISRTGVLLDKANVHFDASWLSDYPSREVGGFLRVPGNDNITEKLKSLDPTDIELTFMLAQLSFEYAGKRCQGKILETLEHFQNLLADDIHQYYTKELRIDNYFDRLAKLMKINNSIQKKIWEARPRMELAKVFNLIKLDFSHPEMFIDSGYN
;
A
#
# COMPACT_ATOMS: atom_id res chain seq x y z
N MET A 1 21.33 -48.77 -18.02
CA MET A 1 20.37 -47.69 -17.69
C MET A 1 19.87 -47.92 -16.27
N GLN A 2 19.96 -46.92 -15.39
CA GLN A 2 19.55 -47.08 -13.99
C GLN A 2 18.02 -46.94 -13.85
N PRO A 3 17.34 -47.89 -13.18
CA PRO A 3 15.89 -47.83 -12.97
C PRO A 3 15.50 -46.70 -12.01
N CYS A 4 14.25 -46.24 -12.08
CA CYS A 4 13.76 -45.21 -11.16
C CYS A 4 13.81 -45.69 -9.71
N LEU A 5 14.48 -44.96 -8.82
CA LEU A 5 14.63 -45.38 -7.41
C LEU A 5 13.32 -45.40 -6.62
N VAL A 6 12.27 -44.74 -7.10
CA VAL A 6 10.94 -44.70 -6.45
C VAL A 6 10.03 -45.83 -6.92
N CYS A 7 9.93 -46.10 -8.23
CA CYS A 7 8.96 -47.05 -8.79
C CYS A 7 9.58 -48.19 -9.60
N GLN A 8 10.91 -48.25 -9.67
CA GLN A 8 11.71 -49.27 -10.37
C GLN A 8 11.40 -49.43 -11.87
N SER A 9 10.64 -48.51 -12.47
CA SER A 9 10.37 -48.52 -13.90
C SER A 9 11.70 -48.60 -14.69
N PRO A 10 11.84 -49.53 -15.65
CA PRO A 10 13.00 -49.58 -16.51
C PRO A 10 13.03 -48.38 -17.47
N GLY A 11 14.20 -48.07 -18.01
CA GLY A 11 14.41 -47.00 -18.99
C GLY A 11 15.39 -45.91 -18.55
N PRO A 12 15.70 -44.94 -19.43
CA PRO A 12 16.60 -43.85 -19.13
C PRO A 12 15.88 -42.77 -18.29
N HIS A 13 16.30 -42.60 -17.04
CA HIS A 13 15.71 -41.64 -16.10
C HIS A 13 16.68 -40.52 -15.74
N GLY A 14 16.13 -39.35 -15.40
CA GLY A 14 16.90 -38.16 -15.05
C GLY A 14 17.03 -37.97 -13.54
N PHE A 15 17.91 -37.05 -13.15
CA PHE A 15 18.03 -36.59 -11.77
C PHE A 15 16.94 -35.55 -11.48
N HIS A 16 16.03 -35.85 -10.56
CA HIS A 16 14.93 -34.96 -10.18
C HIS A 16 14.84 -34.89 -8.65
N PHE A 17 14.83 -33.67 -8.12
CA PHE A 17 14.70 -33.39 -6.67
C PHE A 17 15.75 -34.11 -5.80
N GLY A 18 16.97 -34.30 -6.30
CA GLY A 18 18.05 -34.92 -5.53
C GLY A 18 18.28 -36.41 -5.79
N VAL A 19 17.48 -37.07 -6.65
CA VAL A 19 17.61 -38.52 -6.91
C VAL A 19 17.30 -38.89 -8.37
N ILE A 20 17.76 -40.07 -8.80
CA ILE A 20 17.38 -40.63 -10.12
C ILE A 20 15.94 -41.13 -10.08
N SER A 21 15.06 -40.48 -10.85
CA SER A 21 13.65 -40.85 -10.89
C SER A 21 12.99 -40.60 -12.25
N CYS A 22 11.90 -41.32 -12.52
CA CYS A 22 11.12 -41.08 -13.72
C CYS A 22 10.33 -39.77 -13.61
N ARG A 23 9.99 -39.16 -14.75
CA ARG A 23 9.22 -37.90 -14.82
C ARG A 23 7.88 -37.99 -14.07
N ALA A 24 7.24 -39.16 -14.07
CA ALA A 24 5.98 -39.38 -13.38
C ALA A 24 6.15 -39.28 -11.85
N CYS A 25 7.21 -39.86 -11.28
CA CYS A 25 7.51 -39.76 -9.85
C CYS A 25 7.92 -38.34 -9.46
N ALA A 26 8.70 -37.65 -10.30
CA ALA A 26 9.04 -36.25 -10.10
C ALA A 26 7.79 -35.34 -10.08
N ALA A 27 6.91 -35.47 -11.07
CA ALA A 27 5.66 -34.69 -11.12
C ALA A 27 4.71 -35.02 -9.96
N PHE A 28 4.66 -36.29 -9.54
CA PHE A 28 3.91 -36.69 -8.36
C PHE A 28 4.45 -36.01 -7.10
N PHE A 29 5.77 -36.08 -6.86
CA PHE A 29 6.42 -35.52 -5.67
C PHE A 29 6.17 -34.01 -5.57
N ARG A 30 6.32 -33.27 -6.68
CA ARG A 30 6.07 -31.81 -6.73
C ARG A 30 4.66 -31.43 -6.26
N ARG A 31 3.64 -32.23 -6.59
CA ARG A 31 2.25 -31.97 -6.18
C ARG A 31 1.94 -32.50 -4.78
N ALA A 32 2.60 -33.57 -4.36
CA ALA A 32 2.24 -34.30 -3.16
C ALA A 32 3.00 -33.84 -1.91
N ALA A 33 4.20 -33.27 -2.05
CA ALA A 33 5.08 -32.90 -0.94
C ALA A 33 4.43 -31.97 0.11
N PHE A 34 3.66 -30.97 -0.33
CA PHE A 34 2.93 -30.04 0.55
C PHE A 34 1.44 -30.38 0.74
N SER A 35 1.03 -31.56 0.28
CA SER A 35 -0.36 -31.99 0.39
C SER A 35 -0.63 -32.71 1.72
N LYS A 36 -1.92 -32.88 2.05
CA LYS A 36 -2.36 -33.70 3.19
C LYS A 36 -1.88 -35.16 3.15
N TRP A 37 -1.34 -35.65 2.03
CA TRP A 37 -0.81 -37.02 1.94
C TRP A 37 0.46 -37.25 2.75
N ASN A 38 1.16 -36.18 3.16
CA ASN A 38 2.35 -36.28 4.01
C ASN A 38 2.02 -36.76 5.45
N SER A 39 0.84 -36.37 5.97
CA SER A 39 0.39 -36.72 7.32
C SER A 39 -0.54 -37.94 7.39
N LEU A 40 -0.96 -38.49 6.24
CA LEU A 40 -1.88 -39.62 6.18
C LEU A 40 -1.14 -40.97 6.18
N LYS A 41 -1.66 -41.95 6.94
CA LYS A 41 -1.13 -43.32 6.97
C LYS A 41 -1.72 -44.20 5.86
N CYS A 42 -0.97 -45.22 5.46
CA CYS A 42 -1.44 -46.22 4.50
C CYS A 42 -2.66 -46.99 5.04
N LYS A 43 -3.73 -47.06 4.25
CA LYS A 43 -4.94 -47.81 4.62
C LYS A 43 -4.87 -49.31 4.32
N SER A 44 -4.12 -49.72 3.28
CA SER A 44 -4.08 -51.10 2.80
C SER A 44 -3.00 -51.97 3.46
N LYS A 45 -1.98 -51.37 4.08
CA LYS A 45 -0.77 -52.01 4.67
C LYS A 45 0.04 -52.94 3.72
N MET A 46 -0.46 -53.30 2.54
CA MET A 46 0.22 -54.19 1.57
C MET A 46 0.99 -53.44 0.48
N CYS A 47 1.09 -52.11 0.55
CA CYS A 47 1.75 -51.28 -0.48
C CYS A 47 3.28 -51.42 -0.54
N ASN A 48 3.90 -52.21 0.34
CA ASN A 48 5.36 -52.46 0.29
C ASN A 48 5.75 -53.56 -0.72
N MET A 49 4.80 -54.41 -1.13
CA MET A 49 5.09 -55.58 -1.99
C MET A 49 4.67 -55.40 -3.45
N ASN A 50 3.71 -54.52 -3.73
CA ASN A 50 3.22 -54.29 -5.08
C ASN A 50 3.74 -52.94 -5.58
N LEU A 51 4.32 -52.92 -6.79
CA LEU A 51 4.81 -51.73 -7.52
C LEU A 51 3.74 -50.62 -7.72
N ASN A 52 2.51 -50.84 -7.25
CA ASN A 52 1.42 -49.88 -7.17
C ASN A 52 1.30 -49.31 -5.74
N TYR A 53 2.05 -48.24 -5.47
CA TYR A 53 1.99 -47.51 -4.21
C TYR A 53 0.73 -46.63 -4.11
N CYS A 54 0.05 -46.67 -2.97
CA CYS A 54 -0.93 -45.63 -2.61
C CYS A 54 -0.23 -44.26 -2.45
N LYS A 55 -0.99 -43.15 -2.55
CA LYS A 55 -0.42 -41.79 -2.54
C LYS A 55 0.47 -41.51 -1.30
N PRO A 56 0.07 -41.83 -0.06
CA PRO A 56 0.94 -41.64 1.09
C PRO A 56 2.23 -42.50 1.04
N CYS A 57 2.13 -43.79 0.73
CA CYS A 57 3.31 -44.67 0.63
C CYS A 57 4.28 -44.23 -0.46
N ARG A 58 3.75 -43.78 -1.62
CA ARG A 58 4.57 -43.29 -2.72
C ARG A 58 5.32 -42.03 -2.30
N LEU A 59 4.66 -41.12 -1.58
CA LEU A 59 5.28 -39.89 -1.08
C LEU A 59 6.35 -40.19 -0.03
N GLN A 60 6.09 -41.10 0.90
CA GLN A 60 7.09 -41.54 1.87
C GLN A 60 8.30 -42.20 1.20
N LYS A 61 8.08 -43.02 0.15
CA LYS A 61 9.18 -43.60 -0.62
C LYS A 61 10.00 -42.53 -1.34
N CYS A 62 9.39 -41.47 -1.87
CA CYS A 62 10.10 -40.33 -2.46
C CYS A 62 11.08 -39.71 -1.45
N TYR A 63 10.64 -39.40 -0.23
CA TYR A 63 11.54 -38.88 0.81
C TYR A 63 12.61 -39.90 1.22
N ALA A 64 12.23 -41.18 1.37
CA ALA A 64 13.15 -42.23 1.81
C ALA A 64 14.30 -42.49 0.82
N VAL A 65 14.11 -42.22 -0.48
CA VAL A 65 15.20 -42.31 -1.47
C VAL A 65 16.03 -41.04 -1.57
N GLY A 66 15.66 -39.98 -0.84
CA GLY A 66 16.37 -38.70 -0.79
C GLY A 66 15.77 -37.57 -1.62
N MET A 67 14.49 -37.63 -1.99
CA MET A 67 13.86 -36.48 -2.67
C MET A 67 13.65 -35.31 -1.71
N GLU A 68 14.11 -34.12 -2.09
CA GLU A 68 14.00 -32.91 -1.28
C GLU A 68 13.16 -31.81 -1.95
N THR A 69 12.49 -31.02 -1.12
CA THR A 69 11.68 -29.87 -1.57
C THR A 69 12.46 -28.57 -1.72
N SER A 70 13.73 -28.56 -1.29
CA SER A 70 14.66 -27.42 -1.38
C SER A 70 14.79 -26.86 -2.80
N ASN A 71 14.66 -27.73 -3.81
CA ASN A 71 14.76 -27.39 -5.23
C ASN A 71 13.40 -27.10 -5.92
N PHE A 72 12.33 -26.90 -5.15
CA PHE A 72 11.02 -26.58 -5.74
C PHE A 72 11.02 -25.13 -6.23
N GLN A 73 10.83 -24.97 -7.54
CA GLN A 73 10.63 -23.66 -8.14
C GLN A 73 9.13 -23.41 -8.28
N TYR A 74 8.60 -22.46 -7.51
CA TYR A 74 7.16 -22.17 -7.42
C TYR A 74 6.65 -21.24 -8.54
N HIS A 75 7.56 -20.60 -9.27
CA HIS A 75 7.25 -19.70 -10.38
C HIS A 75 7.91 -20.19 -11.67
N ARG A 76 7.25 -21.14 -12.35
CA ARG A 76 7.60 -21.48 -13.73
C ARG A 76 6.32 -21.48 -14.56
N ASP A 77 6.15 -20.45 -15.37
CA ASP A 77 5.59 -20.62 -16.70
C ASP A 77 6.41 -19.81 -17.73
N SER A 78 6.51 -20.44 -18.90
CA SER A 78 7.14 -20.12 -20.19
C SER A 78 8.52 -19.45 -20.25
N HIS A 79 9.44 -20.22 -20.83
CA HIS A 79 10.80 -19.87 -21.20
C HIS A 79 10.90 -18.73 -22.22
N HIS A 80 11.75 -17.73 -21.93
CA HIS A 80 12.70 -17.21 -22.92
C HIS A 80 14.10 -17.08 -22.29
N ASN A 81 15.04 -17.76 -22.94
CA ASN A 81 16.51 -17.68 -22.95
C ASN A 81 17.12 -16.36 -22.38
N THR A 82 18.21 -16.28 -21.61
CA THR A 82 19.50 -17.00 -21.66
C THR A 82 20.35 -16.69 -20.40
N LYS A 83 21.06 -17.72 -19.91
CA LYS A 83 22.36 -17.76 -19.20
C LYS A 83 22.89 -16.49 -18.51
N ASN A 84 23.00 -16.53 -17.18
CA ASN A 84 24.27 -16.59 -16.42
C ASN A 84 24.03 -16.26 -14.95
N THR A 85 24.23 -17.26 -14.10
CA THR A 85 24.31 -17.10 -12.65
C THR A 85 25.65 -16.45 -12.29
N ILE A 86 25.62 -15.18 -11.89
CA ILE A 86 26.60 -14.64 -10.94
C ILE A 86 25.77 -14.13 -9.77
N MET A 87 26.02 -14.69 -8.58
CA MET A 87 25.53 -14.16 -7.32
C MET A 87 26.16 -12.77 -7.11
N ILE A 88 25.51 -11.73 -7.60
CA ILE A 88 25.70 -10.37 -7.13
C ILE A 88 24.56 -10.14 -6.14
N SER A 89 24.89 -9.77 -4.90
CA SER A 89 23.96 -9.13 -3.99
C SER A 89 23.38 -7.90 -4.68
N ARG A 90 22.29 -8.06 -5.44
CA ARG A 90 21.62 -6.91 -6.04
C ARG A 90 20.98 -6.14 -4.90
N LYS A 91 21.56 -5.00 -4.55
CA LYS A 91 20.79 -3.90 -3.97
C LYS A 91 19.56 -3.75 -4.86
N SER A 92 18.36 -3.83 -4.30
CA SER A 92 17.14 -3.44 -5.01
C SER A 92 17.36 -2.04 -5.56
N GLU A 93 17.39 -1.87 -6.88
CA GLU A 93 17.55 -0.56 -7.50
C GLU A 93 16.15 0.05 -7.58
N ILE A 94 15.70 0.65 -6.47
CA ILE A 94 14.49 1.48 -6.48
C ILE A 94 14.70 2.55 -7.56
N PRO A 95 13.76 2.72 -8.51
CA PRO A 95 13.88 3.74 -9.54
C PRO A 95 14.10 5.13 -8.94
N LYS A 96 14.84 6.00 -9.64
CA LYS A 96 15.37 7.24 -9.07
C LYS A 96 14.29 8.15 -8.51
N SER A 97 13.13 8.29 -9.18
CA SER A 97 12.06 9.14 -8.67
C SER A 97 11.38 8.55 -7.44
N PHE A 98 11.31 7.22 -7.32
CA PHE A 98 10.79 6.55 -6.12
C PHE A 98 11.78 6.56 -4.96
N GLN A 99 13.08 6.51 -5.24
CA GLN A 99 14.12 6.60 -4.19
C GLN A 99 13.99 7.92 -3.40
N SER A 100 13.50 8.98 -4.04
CA SER A 100 13.21 10.24 -3.36
C SER A 100 12.17 10.12 -2.25
N PHE A 101 11.19 9.20 -2.39
CA PHE A 101 10.05 9.09 -1.49
C PHE A 101 10.14 7.89 -0.53
N VAL A 102 10.68 6.75 -0.99
CA VAL A 102 10.64 5.48 -0.26
C VAL A 102 11.77 5.40 0.77
N GLY A 103 11.45 4.99 2.01
CA GLY A 103 12.43 4.73 3.07
C GLY A 103 12.87 5.93 3.91
N ARG A 104 12.20 7.09 3.79
CA ARG A 104 12.49 8.27 4.63
C ARG A 104 11.68 8.22 5.94
N PRO A 105 12.30 8.39 7.13
CA PRO A 105 11.63 8.35 8.44
C PRO A 105 10.37 9.21 8.56
N GLU A 106 10.38 10.42 8.01
CA GLU A 106 9.22 11.32 8.03
C GLU A 106 8.11 10.95 7.02
N MET A 107 8.39 10.03 6.10
CA MET A 107 7.49 9.57 5.02
C MET A 107 7.31 8.05 5.03
N ILE A 108 7.74 7.34 6.08
CA ILE A 108 7.47 5.91 6.21
C ILE A 108 5.95 5.80 6.33
N LEU A 109 5.32 5.31 5.24
CA LEU A 109 3.88 5.21 5.11
C LEU A 109 3.30 4.29 6.20
N PHE A 110 4.16 3.46 6.82
CA PHE A 110 3.86 2.60 7.95
C PHE A 110 4.94 2.70 9.04
N TRP A 111 4.62 3.28 10.19
CA TRP A 111 5.44 3.08 11.39
C TRP A 111 5.43 1.59 11.74
N ASP A 112 6.61 0.99 11.81
CA ASP A 112 6.75 -0.41 12.23
C ASP A 112 6.48 -0.51 13.74
N SER A 113 5.43 -1.24 14.06
CA SER A 113 4.98 -1.49 15.43
C SER A 113 5.79 -2.66 16.03
N GLU A 114 7.11 -2.71 15.91
CA GLU A 114 7.88 -3.75 16.60
C GLU A 114 9.18 -3.25 17.27
N LYS A 115 9.12 -3.38 18.61
CA LYS A 115 10.20 -3.44 19.62
C LYS A 115 10.72 -2.11 20.16
N SER A 116 10.03 -1.66 21.22
CA SER A 116 10.56 -0.84 22.30
C SER A 116 11.97 -1.30 22.72
N THR A 117 13.00 -0.57 22.29
CA THR A 117 14.32 -0.62 22.91
C THR A 117 14.28 0.18 24.20
N THR A 118 14.40 -0.52 25.32
CA THR A 118 14.46 0.01 26.68
C THR A 118 15.77 0.77 26.90
N ASN A 119 15.79 2.05 26.59
CA ASN A 119 16.44 3.14 27.35
C ASN A 119 16.41 4.41 26.51
N LYS A 120 15.50 5.33 26.86
CA LYS A 120 15.52 6.71 26.36
C LYS A 120 15.99 7.61 27.50
N THR A 121 17.00 8.42 27.25
CA THR A 121 17.42 9.50 28.16
C THR A 121 16.48 10.69 27.92
N TYR A 122 15.87 11.20 28.98
CA TYR A 122 14.91 12.31 28.91
C TYR A 122 15.59 13.62 29.33
N VAL A 123 15.49 14.65 28.50
CA VAL A 123 15.73 16.03 28.89
C VAL A 123 14.36 16.63 29.21
N ASP A 124 14.16 17.03 30.46
CA ASP A 124 12.90 17.60 30.91
C ASP A 124 12.79 19.06 30.45
N VAL A 125 11.91 19.29 29.50
CA VAL A 125 11.51 20.61 29.00
C VAL A 125 10.04 20.91 29.34
N ASN A 126 9.44 20.17 30.30
CA ASN A 126 8.03 20.28 30.65
C ASN A 126 7.64 21.71 31.05
N PHE A 127 8.51 22.47 31.72
CA PHE A 127 8.24 23.87 32.05
C PHE A 127 8.04 24.77 30.81
N LEU A 128 8.80 24.54 29.73
CA LEU A 128 8.64 25.29 28.47
C LEU A 128 7.46 24.77 27.65
N ILE A 129 7.15 23.48 27.79
CA ILE A 129 6.02 22.83 27.15
C ILE A 129 4.72 23.27 27.82
N GLU A 130 4.59 23.23 29.15
CA GLU A 130 3.43 23.64 29.95
C GLU A 130 2.99 25.08 29.63
N GLY A 131 3.92 26.03 29.61
CA GLY A 131 3.61 27.42 29.23
C GLY A 131 3.21 27.63 27.76
N SER A 132 3.42 26.63 26.89
CA SER A 132 3.06 26.70 25.45
C SER A 132 2.07 25.63 24.99
N THR A 133 1.63 24.72 25.88
CA THR A 133 0.74 23.59 25.55
C THR A 133 -0.72 23.90 25.73
N GLU A 134 -1.09 24.94 26.47
CA GLU A 134 -2.49 25.17 26.79
C GLU A 134 -3.26 25.94 25.70
N ILE A 135 -2.57 26.62 24.77
CA ILE A 135 -3.22 27.56 23.84
C ILE A 135 -3.08 27.19 22.33
N PHE A 136 -2.09 26.37 21.90
CA PHE A 136 -1.80 26.22 20.45
C PHE A 136 -1.30 24.85 19.89
N ARG A 137 -1.32 23.72 20.64
CA ARG A 137 -0.41 22.58 20.33
C ARG A 137 -0.99 21.22 19.91
N GLN A 138 -1.90 21.19 18.94
CA GLN A 138 -1.90 20.12 17.91
C GLN A 138 -1.97 20.84 16.56
N PRO A 139 -1.13 20.53 15.56
CA PRO A 139 -1.38 21.03 14.23
C PRO A 139 -2.78 20.55 13.86
N ILE A 140 -3.68 21.49 13.57
CA ILE A 140 -4.97 21.13 12.98
C ILE A 140 -4.64 20.21 11.80
N MET A 141 -5.34 19.09 11.64
CA MET A 141 -4.95 18.01 10.71
C MET A 141 -4.48 18.52 9.33
N TRP A 142 -5.10 19.57 8.81
CA TRP A 142 -4.71 20.22 7.56
C TRP A 142 -3.29 20.81 7.59
N GLN A 143 -2.85 21.43 8.69
CA GLN A 143 -1.50 21.99 8.85
C GLN A 143 -0.44 20.89 8.83
N PHE A 144 -0.71 19.77 9.52
CA PHE A 144 0.16 18.60 9.49
C PHE A 144 0.35 18.08 8.07
N TYR A 145 -0.75 17.91 7.33
CA TYR A 145 -0.69 17.40 5.96
C TYR A 145 -0.09 18.42 4.99
N PHE A 146 -0.38 19.71 5.14
CA PHE A 146 0.21 20.74 4.30
C PHE A 146 1.75 20.73 4.39
N ILE A 147 2.29 20.70 5.61
CA ILE A 147 3.75 20.63 5.84
C ILE A 147 4.32 19.29 5.35
N THR A 148 3.64 18.17 5.63
CA THR A 148 4.06 16.84 5.19
C THR A 148 4.14 16.78 3.66
N VAL A 149 3.10 17.23 2.96
CA VAL A 149 3.05 17.21 1.50
C VAL A 149 4.04 18.18 0.89
N ALA A 150 4.29 19.34 1.51
CA ALA A 150 5.35 20.25 1.08
C ALA A 150 6.72 19.57 1.11
N LYS A 151 7.07 18.91 2.23
CA LYS A 151 8.33 18.15 2.35
C LYS A 151 8.39 17.01 1.34
N TRP A 152 7.29 16.28 1.17
CA TRP A 152 7.18 15.17 0.23
C TRP A 152 7.45 15.63 -1.21
N LEU A 153 6.77 16.69 -1.67
CA LEU A 153 6.98 17.27 -3.01
C LEU A 153 8.42 17.73 -3.22
N MET A 154 9.04 18.34 -2.21
CA MET A 154 10.42 18.85 -2.30
C MET A 154 11.48 17.74 -2.43
N HIS A 155 11.14 16.47 -2.18
CA HIS A 155 12.05 15.36 -2.49
C HIS A 155 12.07 15.00 -3.98
N PHE A 156 11.07 15.43 -4.75
CA PHE A 156 11.02 15.19 -6.18
C PHE A 156 11.83 16.25 -6.92
N THR A 157 12.93 15.83 -7.56
CA THR A 157 13.94 16.76 -8.08
C THR A 157 13.41 17.68 -9.19
N GLU A 158 12.41 17.22 -9.91
CA GLU A 158 11.74 17.94 -10.98
C GLU A 158 10.79 18.99 -10.41
N PHE A 159 10.13 18.71 -9.28
CA PHE A 159 9.33 19.68 -8.55
C PHE A 159 10.20 20.74 -7.86
N GLU A 160 11.34 20.34 -7.30
CA GLU A 160 12.30 21.26 -6.67
C GLU A 160 12.78 22.35 -7.64
N LYS A 161 12.84 22.08 -8.95
CA LYS A 161 13.28 23.04 -9.98
C LYS A 161 12.22 24.05 -10.39
N LEU A 162 10.95 23.86 -9.99
CA LEU A 162 9.87 24.76 -10.38
C LEU A 162 9.98 26.12 -9.69
N ASP A 163 9.39 27.13 -10.32
CA ASP A 163 9.23 28.46 -9.74
C ASP A 163 8.37 28.41 -8.46
N MET A 164 8.66 29.29 -7.50
CA MET A 164 8.00 29.27 -6.18
C MET A 164 6.47 29.45 -6.28
N GLU A 165 5.99 30.26 -7.20
CA GLU A 165 4.56 30.47 -7.44
C GLU A 165 3.87 29.17 -7.90
N VAL A 166 4.51 28.43 -8.82
CA VAL A 166 4.00 27.15 -9.31
C VAL A 166 4.02 26.10 -8.20
N LYS A 167 5.10 26.04 -7.40
CA LYS A 167 5.20 25.13 -6.25
C LYS A 167 4.07 25.37 -5.24
N LEU A 168 3.82 26.63 -4.89
CA LEU A 168 2.75 27.00 -3.94
C LEU A 168 1.37 26.64 -4.50
N THR A 169 1.10 26.96 -5.77
CA THR A 169 -0.17 26.64 -6.42
C THR A 169 -0.45 25.13 -6.43
N ILE A 170 0.56 24.32 -6.77
CA ILE A 170 0.44 22.86 -6.73
C ILE A 170 0.21 22.40 -5.29
N LEU A 171 1.01 22.86 -4.32
CA LEU A 171 0.90 22.46 -2.91
C LEU A 171 -0.49 22.78 -2.34
N GLN A 172 -0.98 24.00 -2.52
CA GLN A 172 -2.32 24.44 -2.10
C GLN A 172 -3.42 23.57 -2.71
N THR A 173 -3.18 23.02 -3.90
CA THR A 173 -4.15 22.18 -4.61
C THR A 173 -4.11 20.71 -4.19
N VAL A 174 -2.95 20.16 -3.82
CA VAL A 174 -2.80 18.70 -3.67
C VAL A 174 -2.79 18.18 -2.23
N TRP A 175 -2.52 19.01 -1.23
CA TRP A 175 -2.31 18.53 0.15
C TRP A 175 -3.49 17.70 0.71
N HIS A 176 -4.72 18.16 0.46
CA HIS A 176 -5.94 17.50 0.94
C HIS A 176 -6.27 16.24 0.13
N VAL A 177 -5.89 16.21 -1.14
CA VAL A 177 -6.03 15.04 -2.02
C VAL A 177 -5.07 13.94 -1.59
N TRP A 178 -3.82 14.30 -1.33
CA TRP A 178 -2.80 13.41 -0.79
C TRP A 178 -3.23 12.83 0.57
N GLN A 179 -3.70 13.71 1.48
CA GLN A 179 -4.26 13.32 2.78
C GLN A 179 -5.37 12.26 2.65
N ASN A 180 -6.24 12.39 1.65
CA ASN A 180 -7.38 11.48 1.50
C ASN A 180 -6.94 10.04 1.25
N LEU A 181 -5.97 9.81 0.37
CA LEU A 181 -5.45 8.47 0.11
C LEU A 181 -4.59 7.98 1.28
N ASP A 182 -3.74 8.84 1.81
CA ASP A 182 -2.85 8.53 2.93
C ASP A 182 -3.60 8.09 4.20
N HIS A 183 -4.66 8.82 4.56
CA HIS A 183 -5.48 8.45 5.70
C HIS A 183 -6.16 7.08 5.50
N ARG A 184 -6.55 6.75 4.27
CA ARG A 184 -7.21 5.48 3.94
C ARG A 184 -6.24 4.31 3.90
N SER A 185 -5.01 4.52 3.43
CA SER A 185 -3.97 3.49 3.49
C SER A 185 -3.58 3.18 4.93
N LEU A 186 -3.45 4.21 5.78
CA LEU A 186 -3.25 4.05 7.21
C LEU A 186 -4.38 3.23 7.86
N MET A 187 -5.64 3.59 7.58
CA MET A 187 -6.78 2.86 8.11
C MET A 187 -6.83 1.41 7.64
N ALA A 188 -6.53 1.16 6.35
CA ALA A 188 -6.52 -0.17 5.78
C ALA A 188 -5.45 -1.07 6.43
N PHE A 189 -4.26 -0.53 6.67
CA PHE A 189 -3.18 -1.20 7.38
C PHE A 189 -3.56 -1.55 8.83
N HIS A 190 -4.07 -0.58 9.59
CA HIS A 190 -4.49 -0.82 10.97
C HIS A 190 -5.59 -1.88 11.07
N GLN A 191 -6.60 -1.83 10.20
CA GLN A 191 -7.69 -2.81 10.15
C GLN A 191 -7.25 -4.20 9.68
N LYS A 192 -6.14 -4.28 8.93
CA LYS A 192 -5.54 -5.56 8.54
C LYS A 192 -4.83 -6.21 9.72
N ASN A 193 -4.07 -5.42 10.47
CA ASN A 193 -3.28 -5.90 11.62
C ASN A 193 -4.13 -6.05 12.90
N ASN A 194 -5.28 -5.40 12.98
CA ASN A 194 -6.19 -5.46 14.13
C ASN A 194 -7.62 -5.81 13.66
N PRO A 195 -7.97 -7.09 13.53
CA PRO A 195 -9.29 -7.52 13.03
C PRO A 195 -10.48 -7.02 13.85
N ASN A 196 -10.27 -6.78 15.16
CA ASN A 196 -11.29 -6.28 16.08
C ASN A 196 -11.39 -4.74 16.10
N PHE A 197 -10.65 -4.04 15.23
CA PHE A 197 -10.67 -2.58 15.19
C PHE A 197 -12.07 -2.08 14.82
N PRO A 198 -12.74 -1.27 15.68
CA PRO A 198 -14.13 -0.90 15.42
C PRO A 198 -14.27 0.03 14.21
N LYS A 199 -15.29 -0.19 13.38
CA LYS A 199 -15.51 0.59 12.13
C LYS A 199 -15.76 2.08 12.34
N HIS A 200 -16.25 2.47 13.51
CA HIS A 200 -16.50 3.87 13.86
C HIS A 200 -15.26 4.57 14.44
N HIS A 201 -14.17 3.85 14.69
CA HIS A 201 -12.90 4.44 15.10
C HIS A 201 -12.09 4.90 13.87
N THR A 202 -11.29 5.94 14.06
CA THR A 202 -10.38 6.47 13.04
C THR A 202 -9.08 6.91 13.69
N ILE A 203 -7.97 6.77 12.97
CA ILE A 203 -6.62 7.09 13.49
C ILE A 203 -6.00 8.19 12.63
N SER A 204 -5.35 9.16 13.27
CA SER A 204 -4.50 10.14 12.60
C SER A 204 -3.04 9.69 12.56
N ARG A 205 -2.26 10.25 11.63
CA ARG A 205 -0.80 10.08 11.63
C ARG A 205 -0.11 10.65 12.88
N THR A 206 -0.76 11.57 13.60
CA THR A 206 -0.28 12.11 14.88
C THR A 206 -0.54 11.15 16.07
N GLY A 207 -1.06 9.95 15.82
CA GLY A 207 -1.32 8.94 16.86
C GLY A 207 -2.63 9.16 17.62
N VAL A 208 -3.50 10.05 17.13
CA VAL A 208 -4.80 10.32 17.76
C VAL A 208 -5.82 9.28 17.30
N LEU A 209 -6.42 8.58 18.24
CA LEU A 209 -7.56 7.68 18.02
C LEU A 209 -8.85 8.45 18.30
N LEU A 210 -9.76 8.47 17.33
CA LEU A 210 -11.05 9.14 17.45
C LEU A 210 -12.20 8.14 17.27
N ASP A 211 -13.09 8.12 18.25
CA ASP A 211 -14.37 7.40 18.18
C ASP A 211 -15.45 8.32 17.57
N LYS A 212 -15.85 8.05 16.32
CA LYS A 212 -16.86 8.86 15.60
C LYS A 212 -18.28 8.71 16.16
N ALA A 213 -18.56 7.64 16.92
CA ALA A 213 -19.87 7.40 17.53
C ALA A 213 -20.03 8.23 18.81
N ASN A 214 -18.96 8.36 19.59
CA ASN A 214 -18.99 9.03 20.89
C ASN A 214 -18.36 10.43 20.89
N VAL A 215 -17.77 10.90 19.79
CA VAL A 215 -17.26 12.27 19.70
C VAL A 215 -18.40 13.29 19.69
N HIS A 216 -18.38 14.20 20.67
CA HIS A 216 -19.20 15.40 20.66
C HIS A 216 -18.54 16.44 19.75
N PHE A 217 -19.23 16.80 18.66
CA PHE A 217 -18.80 17.89 17.80
C PHE A 217 -19.43 19.18 18.30
N ASP A 218 -18.61 20.11 18.79
CA ASP A 218 -19.04 21.46 19.11
C ASP A 218 -18.79 22.38 17.91
N ALA A 219 -19.86 22.93 17.36
CA ALA A 219 -19.84 23.85 16.23
C ALA A 219 -20.11 25.30 16.64
N SER A 220 -20.30 25.58 17.93
CA SER A 220 -20.68 26.94 18.41
C SER A 220 -19.65 28.02 18.04
N TRP A 221 -18.38 27.63 17.90
CA TRP A 221 -17.29 28.51 17.47
C TRP A 221 -17.24 28.73 15.94
N LEU A 222 -17.89 27.87 15.15
CA LEU A 222 -17.82 27.90 13.67
C LEU A 222 -19.17 28.18 12.99
N SER A 223 -20.29 28.12 13.72
CA SER A 223 -21.63 28.21 13.15
C SER A 223 -22.65 28.73 14.16
N ASP A 224 -23.68 29.44 13.66
CA ASP A 224 -24.87 29.77 14.46
C ASP A 224 -25.87 28.62 14.53
N TYR A 225 -25.71 27.60 13.69
CA TYR A 225 -26.62 26.46 13.64
C TYR A 225 -26.29 25.46 14.76
N PRO A 226 -27.28 24.68 15.23
CA PRO A 226 -27.04 23.66 16.23
C PRO A 226 -25.93 22.69 15.80
N SER A 227 -25.00 22.37 16.71
CA SER A 227 -23.82 21.53 16.40
C SER A 227 -24.17 20.16 15.81
N ARG A 228 -25.36 19.63 16.13
CA ARG A 228 -25.88 18.38 15.55
C ARG A 228 -26.19 18.52 14.05
N GLU A 229 -26.79 19.63 13.64
CA GLU A 229 -27.14 19.90 12.24
C GLU A 229 -25.89 20.15 11.41
N VAL A 230 -24.99 21.00 11.93
CA VAL A 230 -23.69 21.27 11.34
C VAL A 230 -22.88 19.98 11.23
N GLY A 231 -22.81 19.19 12.30
CA GLY A 231 -22.12 17.89 12.31
C GLY A 231 -22.72 16.90 11.30
N GLY A 232 -24.06 16.85 11.17
CA GLY A 232 -24.73 16.03 10.16
C GLY A 232 -24.43 16.49 8.73
N PHE A 233 -24.32 17.81 8.53
CA PHE A 233 -23.95 18.39 7.24
C PHE A 233 -22.46 18.19 6.91
N LEU A 234 -21.54 18.29 7.86
CA LEU A 234 -20.11 18.10 7.60
C LEU A 234 -19.73 16.63 7.48
N ARG A 235 -20.47 15.72 8.13
CA ARG A 235 -20.31 14.27 7.92
C ARG A 235 -20.70 13.93 6.48
N VAL A 236 -19.72 13.53 5.66
CA VAL A 236 -19.95 13.00 4.31
C VAL A 236 -20.69 11.66 4.42
N PRO A 237 -21.93 11.53 3.93
CA PRO A 237 -22.62 10.24 3.91
C PRO A 237 -21.89 9.33 2.92
N GLY A 238 -21.53 8.14 3.35
CA GLY A 238 -20.98 7.14 2.45
C GLY A 238 -20.26 6.00 3.15
N ASN A 239 -20.78 4.80 2.95
CA ASN A 239 -20.05 3.57 3.23
C ASN A 239 -19.03 3.39 2.11
N ASP A 240 -17.84 3.99 2.25
CA ASP A 240 -16.83 3.87 1.22
C ASP A 240 -15.98 2.62 1.38
N ASN A 241 -16.03 1.78 0.36
CA ASN A 241 -15.24 0.56 0.32
C ASN A 241 -13.79 0.81 -0.08
N ILE A 242 -13.31 2.05 -0.05
CA ILE A 242 -11.96 2.40 -0.48
C ILE A 242 -10.94 1.79 0.49
N THR A 243 -11.18 1.92 1.79
CA THR A 243 -10.34 1.31 2.83
C THR A 243 -10.32 -0.21 2.71
N GLU A 244 -11.46 -0.84 2.48
CA GLU A 244 -11.55 -2.31 2.27
C GLU A 244 -10.85 -2.75 0.98
N LYS A 245 -10.97 -1.97 -0.10
CA LYS A 245 -10.24 -2.23 -1.36
C LYS A 245 -8.74 -2.14 -1.16
N LEU A 246 -8.24 -1.10 -0.49
CA LEU A 246 -6.82 -0.95 -0.15
C LEU A 246 -6.35 -2.12 0.71
N LYS A 247 -7.11 -2.49 1.75
CA LYS A 247 -6.81 -3.64 2.61
C LYS A 247 -6.73 -4.95 1.81
N SER A 248 -7.61 -5.14 0.83
CA SER A 248 -7.62 -6.34 -0.02
C SER A 248 -6.49 -6.39 -1.06
N LEU A 249 -6.07 -5.23 -1.59
CA LEU A 249 -5.03 -5.14 -2.61
C LEU A 249 -3.62 -5.15 -2.02
N ASP A 250 -3.49 -4.69 -0.78
CA ASP A 250 -2.24 -4.61 -0.03
C ASP A 250 -1.11 -3.97 -0.86
N PRO A 251 -1.20 -2.67 -1.20
CA PRO A 251 -0.20 -2.00 -2.01
C PRO A 251 1.16 -1.97 -1.31
N THR A 252 2.24 -2.15 -2.07
CA THR A 252 3.60 -1.89 -1.57
C THR A 252 3.84 -0.40 -1.38
N ASP A 253 4.89 -0.01 -0.65
CA ASP A 253 5.25 1.40 -0.48
C ASP A 253 5.49 2.12 -1.80
N ILE A 254 6.06 1.41 -2.80
CA ILE A 254 6.32 1.94 -4.14
C ILE A 254 4.99 2.16 -4.87
N GLU A 255 4.07 1.19 -4.81
CA GLU A 255 2.75 1.31 -5.41
C GLU A 255 1.92 2.43 -4.76
N LEU A 256 1.96 2.53 -3.44
CA LEU A 256 1.26 3.58 -2.70
C LEU A 256 1.84 4.97 -3.01
N THR A 257 3.16 5.08 -3.13
CA THR A 257 3.83 6.32 -3.56
C THR A 257 3.38 6.73 -4.96
N PHE A 258 3.37 5.78 -5.92
CA PHE A 258 2.86 6.03 -7.26
C PHE A 258 1.40 6.47 -7.22
N MET A 259 0.56 5.80 -6.44
CA MET A 259 -0.85 6.16 -6.30
C MET A 259 -1.02 7.58 -5.74
N LEU A 260 -0.26 7.97 -4.71
CA LEU A 260 -0.30 9.31 -4.11
C LEU A 260 0.11 10.38 -5.12
N ALA A 261 1.19 10.15 -5.86
CA ALA A 261 1.66 11.09 -6.87
C ALA A 261 0.70 11.20 -8.05
N GLN A 262 0.28 10.06 -8.61
CA GLN A 262 -0.68 10.02 -9.72
C GLN A 262 -1.98 10.74 -9.35
N LEU A 263 -2.54 10.43 -8.16
CA LEU A 263 -3.78 11.03 -7.66
C LEU A 263 -3.66 12.56 -7.53
N SER A 264 -2.56 13.01 -6.91
CA SER A 264 -2.29 14.42 -6.62
C SER A 264 -2.08 15.22 -7.91
N PHE A 265 -1.21 14.74 -8.80
CA PHE A 265 -0.85 15.44 -10.02
C PHE A 265 -1.99 15.44 -11.04
N GLU A 266 -2.77 14.35 -11.13
CA GLU A 266 -3.92 14.31 -12.03
C GLU A 266 -5.00 15.30 -11.59
N TYR A 267 -5.23 15.38 -10.28
CA TYR A 267 -6.20 16.31 -9.71
C TYR A 267 -5.78 17.76 -9.94
N ALA A 268 -4.52 18.10 -9.60
CA ALA A 268 -4.01 19.46 -9.77
C ALA A 268 -3.93 19.88 -11.24
N GLY A 269 -3.52 19.00 -12.15
CA GLY A 269 -3.51 19.29 -13.58
C GLY A 269 -4.90 19.63 -14.11
N LYS A 270 -5.90 18.80 -13.79
CA LYS A 270 -7.30 19.03 -14.17
C LYS A 270 -7.88 20.31 -13.58
N ARG A 271 -7.43 20.72 -12.39
CA ARG A 271 -7.92 21.91 -11.71
C ARG A 271 -7.28 23.20 -12.24
N CYS A 272 -5.96 23.23 -12.32
CA CYS A 272 -5.19 24.44 -12.63
C CYS A 272 -5.05 24.70 -14.13
N GLN A 273 -5.11 23.64 -14.96
CA GLN A 273 -4.98 23.73 -16.42
C GLN A 273 -3.65 24.40 -16.87
N GLY A 274 -3.51 24.65 -18.17
CA GLY A 274 -2.38 25.39 -18.76
C GLY A 274 -1.01 24.78 -18.45
N LYS A 275 -0.01 25.64 -18.18
CA LYS A 275 1.39 25.21 -17.91
C LYS A 275 1.51 24.25 -16.74
N ILE A 276 0.64 24.36 -15.73
CA ILE A 276 0.64 23.44 -14.57
C ILE A 276 0.20 22.05 -15.01
N LEU A 277 -0.84 21.93 -15.85
CA LEU A 277 -1.25 20.64 -16.41
C LEU A 277 -0.11 19.98 -17.19
N GLU A 278 0.52 20.71 -18.13
CA GLU A 278 1.65 20.19 -18.92
C GLU A 278 2.82 19.72 -18.03
N THR A 279 3.14 20.49 -17.00
CA THR A 279 4.20 20.14 -16.03
C THR A 279 3.85 18.87 -15.25
N LEU A 280 2.61 18.75 -14.79
CA LEU A 280 2.18 17.62 -13.99
C LEU A 280 1.99 16.34 -14.82
N GLU A 281 1.56 16.46 -16.08
CA GLU A 281 1.54 15.34 -17.04
C GLU A 281 2.94 14.81 -17.31
N HIS A 282 3.93 15.71 -17.44
CA HIS A 282 5.33 15.30 -17.53
C HIS A 282 5.77 14.50 -16.29
N PHE A 283 5.41 14.95 -15.08
CA PHE A 283 5.73 14.23 -13.84
C PHE A 283 5.08 12.85 -13.78
N GLN A 284 3.83 12.74 -14.23
CA GLN A 284 3.12 11.46 -14.30
C GLN A 284 3.78 10.49 -15.26
N ASN A 285 4.26 10.96 -16.42
CA ASN A 285 4.97 10.11 -17.38
C ASN A 285 6.27 9.54 -16.78
N LEU A 286 7.06 10.36 -16.08
CA LEU A 286 8.27 9.90 -15.38
C LEU A 286 7.95 8.81 -14.35
N LEU A 287 6.89 9.00 -13.56
CA LEU A 287 6.46 8.04 -12.54
C LEU A 287 5.88 6.76 -13.16
N ALA A 288 5.21 6.86 -14.30
CA ALA A 288 4.67 5.73 -15.06
C ALA A 288 5.80 4.84 -15.61
N ASP A 289 6.87 5.46 -16.13
CA ASP A 289 8.07 4.74 -16.56
C ASP A 289 8.76 4.06 -15.38
N ASP A 290 8.89 4.75 -14.24
CA ASP A 290 9.52 4.19 -13.07
C ASP A 290 8.72 3.03 -12.47
N ILE A 291 7.37 3.10 -12.43
CA ILE A 291 6.57 1.98 -11.91
C ILE A 291 6.58 0.79 -12.87
N HIS A 292 6.63 1.05 -14.18
CA HIS A 292 6.84 0.01 -15.19
C HIS A 292 8.19 -0.69 -14.96
N GLN A 293 9.26 0.07 -14.74
CA GLN A 293 10.59 -0.50 -14.43
C GLN A 293 10.59 -1.29 -13.12
N TYR A 294 9.91 -0.80 -12.08
CA TYR A 294 9.76 -1.54 -10.83
C TYR A 294 9.08 -2.90 -11.04
N TYR A 295 7.96 -2.95 -11.77
CA TYR A 295 7.29 -4.22 -12.03
C TYR A 295 8.12 -5.15 -12.91
N THR A 296 8.67 -4.65 -14.02
CA THR A 296 9.33 -5.50 -15.03
C THR A 296 10.77 -5.88 -14.66
N LYS A 297 11.55 -4.97 -14.09
CA LYS A 297 12.98 -5.21 -13.78
C LYS A 297 13.17 -5.77 -12.37
N GLU A 298 12.56 -5.13 -11.37
CA GLU A 298 12.76 -5.51 -9.97
C GLU A 298 11.89 -6.71 -9.58
N LEU A 299 10.57 -6.62 -9.81
CA LEU A 299 9.64 -7.71 -9.47
C LEU A 299 9.56 -8.82 -10.52
N ARG A 300 10.01 -8.55 -11.76
CA ARG A 300 9.94 -9.46 -12.92
C ARG A 300 8.51 -9.96 -13.20
N ILE A 301 7.56 -9.04 -13.12
CA ILE A 301 6.14 -9.26 -13.40
C ILE A 301 5.81 -8.52 -14.70
N ASP A 302 5.63 -9.26 -15.80
CA ASP A 302 5.30 -8.66 -17.09
C ASP A 302 3.80 -8.28 -17.17
N ASN A 303 2.93 -9.08 -16.54
CA ASN A 303 1.47 -8.89 -16.55
C ASN A 303 0.97 -8.17 -15.29
N TYR A 304 1.48 -6.95 -15.03
CA TYR A 304 1.10 -6.14 -13.86
C TYR A 304 -0.09 -5.19 -14.12
N PHE A 305 -0.53 -5.04 -15.38
CA PHE A 305 -1.57 -4.10 -15.79
C PHE A 305 -2.86 -4.24 -14.98
N ASP A 306 -3.33 -5.46 -14.73
CA ASP A 306 -4.56 -5.70 -13.95
C ASP A 306 -4.44 -5.21 -12.51
N ARG A 307 -3.24 -5.33 -11.92
CA ARG A 307 -2.95 -4.82 -10.57
C ARG A 307 -2.96 -3.29 -10.60
N LEU A 308 -2.24 -2.68 -11.54
CA LEU A 308 -2.20 -1.22 -11.69
C LEU A 308 -3.59 -0.63 -11.93
N ALA A 309 -4.41 -1.25 -12.79
CA ALA A 309 -5.78 -0.84 -13.05
C ALA A 309 -6.65 -0.87 -11.79
N LYS A 310 -6.47 -1.87 -10.91
CA LYS A 310 -7.18 -1.93 -9.62
C LYS A 310 -6.73 -0.81 -8.67
N LEU A 311 -5.43 -0.49 -8.64
CA LEU A 311 -4.91 0.64 -7.87
C LEU A 311 -5.48 1.98 -8.39
N MET A 312 -5.49 2.18 -9.72
CA MET A 312 -6.05 3.40 -10.32
C MET A 312 -7.56 3.56 -10.11
N LYS A 313 -8.32 2.46 -10.04
CA LYS A 313 -9.75 2.51 -9.66
C LYS A 313 -9.96 3.10 -8.27
N ILE A 314 -9.01 2.93 -7.34
CA ILE A 314 -9.07 3.57 -6.01
C ILE A 314 -8.87 5.08 -6.16
N ASN A 315 -7.82 5.51 -6.86
CA ASN A 315 -7.56 6.93 -7.12
C ASN A 315 -8.77 7.62 -7.74
N ASN A 316 -9.36 7.02 -8.78
CA ASN A 316 -10.54 7.55 -9.46
C ASN A 316 -11.76 7.64 -8.52
N SER A 317 -11.92 6.68 -7.60
CA SER A 317 -12.99 6.71 -6.60
C SER A 317 -12.79 7.85 -5.59
N ILE A 318 -11.55 8.16 -5.22
CA ILE A 318 -11.22 9.29 -4.33
C ILE A 318 -11.50 10.61 -5.05
N GLN A 319 -10.98 10.80 -6.27
CA GLN A 319 -11.24 12.03 -7.04
C GLN A 319 -12.74 12.26 -7.21
N LYS A 320 -13.49 11.24 -7.63
CA LYS A 320 -14.94 11.33 -7.81
C LYS A 320 -15.64 11.85 -6.54
N LYS A 321 -15.26 11.36 -5.36
CA LYS A 321 -15.81 11.83 -4.08
C LYS A 321 -15.50 13.28 -3.77
N ILE A 322 -14.28 13.73 -4.08
CA ILE A 322 -13.88 15.14 -3.91
C ILE A 322 -14.80 16.03 -4.76
N TRP A 323 -15.01 15.67 -6.04
CA TRP A 323 -15.91 16.39 -6.93
C TRP A 323 -17.37 16.34 -6.50
N GLU A 324 -17.87 15.18 -6.03
CA GLU A 324 -19.24 15.03 -5.54
C GLU A 324 -19.51 15.81 -4.24
N ALA A 325 -18.49 16.06 -3.43
CA ALA A 325 -18.61 16.87 -2.21
C ALA A 325 -18.69 18.38 -2.51
N ARG A 326 -18.24 18.82 -3.68
CA ARG A 326 -18.12 20.24 -4.02
C ARG A 326 -19.45 21.01 -3.97
N PRO A 327 -20.55 20.58 -4.62
CA PRO A 327 -21.82 21.30 -4.57
C PRO A 327 -22.36 21.42 -3.13
N ARG A 328 -22.12 20.39 -2.31
CA ARG A 328 -22.51 20.42 -0.90
C ARG A 328 -21.76 21.51 -0.13
N MET A 329 -20.47 21.69 -0.40
CA MET A 329 -19.69 22.72 0.28
C MET A 329 -20.04 24.13 -0.21
N GLU A 330 -20.36 24.30 -1.50
CA GLU A 330 -20.89 25.56 -2.01
C GLU A 330 -22.23 25.94 -1.33
N LEU A 331 -23.10 24.95 -1.07
CA LEU A 331 -24.32 25.19 -0.30
C LEU A 331 -24.02 25.62 1.15
N ALA A 332 -23.05 25.01 1.82
CA ALA A 332 -22.64 25.45 3.17
C ALA A 332 -22.22 26.93 3.18
N LYS A 333 -21.51 27.38 2.14
CA LYS A 333 -21.13 28.79 1.99
C LYS A 333 -22.33 29.69 1.76
N VAL A 334 -23.22 29.35 0.82
CA VAL A 334 -24.41 30.15 0.50
C VAL A 334 -25.31 30.35 1.73
N PHE A 335 -25.44 29.32 2.57
CA PHE A 335 -26.26 29.37 3.79
C PHE A 335 -25.49 29.84 5.04
N ASN A 336 -24.24 30.29 4.88
CA ASN A 336 -23.35 30.70 5.98
C ASN A 336 -23.30 29.66 7.11
N LEU A 337 -23.27 28.38 6.74
CA LEU A 337 -23.21 27.28 7.69
C LEU A 337 -21.89 27.29 8.47
N ILE A 338 -20.79 27.74 7.85
CA ILE A 338 -19.47 27.88 8.47
C ILE A 338 -19.07 29.37 8.41
N LYS A 339 -18.68 29.94 9.55
CA LYS A 339 -18.23 31.32 9.75
C LYS A 339 -16.72 31.41 9.87
N LEU A 340 -15.99 30.75 8.98
CA LEU A 340 -14.54 30.77 8.96
C LEU A 340 -14.07 31.48 7.70
N ASP A 341 -13.33 32.56 7.91
CA ASP A 341 -12.60 33.23 6.85
C ASP A 341 -11.15 32.76 6.85
N PHE A 342 -10.68 32.35 5.68
CA PHE A 342 -9.30 31.94 5.48
C PHE A 342 -8.57 33.03 4.69
N SER A 343 -7.32 33.30 5.07
CA SER A 343 -6.46 34.23 4.34
C SER A 343 -6.14 33.74 2.92
N HIS A 344 -6.19 32.41 2.71
CA HIS A 344 -5.93 31.73 1.44
C HIS A 344 -7.08 30.75 1.17
N PRO A 345 -8.29 31.23 0.86
CA PRO A 345 -9.46 30.38 0.70
C PRO A 345 -9.28 29.34 -0.43
N GLU A 346 -8.45 29.64 -1.42
CA GLU A 346 -8.14 28.78 -2.56
C GLU A 346 -7.54 27.43 -2.16
N MET A 347 -6.80 27.35 -1.04
CA MET A 347 -6.18 26.11 -0.57
C MET A 347 -7.16 25.14 0.07
N PHE A 348 -8.33 25.65 0.51
CA PHE A 348 -9.35 24.86 1.18
C PHE A 348 -10.46 24.42 0.22
N ILE A 349 -10.49 24.94 -1.00
CA ILE A 349 -11.44 24.51 -2.02
C ILE A 349 -11.31 23.01 -2.25
N ASP A 350 -12.44 22.30 -2.10
CA ASP A 350 -12.58 20.85 -2.21
C ASP A 350 -11.88 20.03 -1.10
N SER A 351 -11.26 20.68 -0.11
CA SER A 351 -10.61 20.03 1.04
C SER A 351 -11.59 19.50 2.10
N GLY A 352 -12.86 19.94 2.05
CA GLY A 352 -13.84 19.69 3.09
C GLY A 352 -13.72 20.62 4.32
N TYR A 353 -12.74 21.51 4.34
CA TYR A 353 -12.54 22.57 5.36
C TYR A 353 -12.93 23.97 4.84
N ASN A 354 -13.61 24.06 3.71
CA ASN A 354 -13.93 25.30 2.99
C ASN A 354 -15.21 25.98 3.48
#